data_AF-A0A7X8X453-F1
#
_entry.id   AF-A0A7X8X453-F1
#
_cell.length_a   1.000
_cell.length_b   1.000
_cell.length_c   1.000
_cell.angle_alpha   90.00
_cell.angle_beta   90.00
_cell.angle_gamma   90.00
#
_symmetry.space_group_name_H-M   'P 1'
#
loop_
_entity.id
_entity.type
_entity.pdbx_description
1 polymer ?
#
loop_
_entity_poly.entity_id
_entity_poly.type
_entity_poly.pdbx_seq_one_letter_code
_entity_poly.pdbx_strand_id
1 'polypeptide(L)'
;SDEVGMKLENVTLDMLGKARQVKVGKENTTIVDGAGDSKDIEARVAQIRKQYDESTSEFDKEKLQERLAKLAGGVAVIKVGAATETELKEKKLRIEDALSATRAAVEEGMVPGGGTAFMNVIPAVEALQAEGDEQTGINIIKKALEEPVKQIANNAGAEGAVVVEKIREAAKGIGYNAATGNYEDMIGSGIVDPTKVTRSALQHAASIAAMLLTTETVVADIPKKDDGPAGMPGGGMPPGMM
;
A
#
# COMPACT_ATOMS: atom_id res chain seq x y z
N SER A 1 10.03 38.83 -5.73
CA SER A 1 8.79 38.04 -5.57
C SER A 1 7.85 38.90 -4.75
N ASP A 2 6.66 39.18 -5.26
CA ASP A 2 5.73 40.16 -4.67
C ASP A 2 5.30 39.82 -3.23
N GLU A 3 5.56 38.60 -2.77
CA GLU A 3 5.33 38.15 -1.38
C GLU A 3 6.30 38.72 -0.33
N VAL A 4 7.47 39.23 -0.73
CA VAL A 4 8.49 39.76 0.22
C VAL A 4 8.69 41.28 0.07
N GLY A 5 8.03 41.91 -0.90
CA GLY A 5 8.07 43.37 -1.11
C GLY A 5 9.45 43.95 -1.49
N MET A 6 10.44 43.11 -1.78
CA MET A 6 11.81 43.53 -2.14
C MET A 6 12.09 43.35 -3.64
N LYS A 7 12.70 44.37 -4.23
CA LYS A 7 13.18 44.35 -5.62
C LYS A 7 14.59 43.78 -5.68
N LEU A 8 14.91 43.09 -6.78
CA LEU A 8 16.21 42.44 -7.00
C LEU A 8 17.39 43.44 -6.91
N GLU A 9 17.15 44.69 -7.28
CA GLU A 9 18.12 45.79 -7.21
C GLU A 9 18.58 46.16 -5.78
N ASN A 10 17.82 45.76 -4.75
CA ASN A 10 18.10 46.09 -3.34
C ASN A 10 18.72 44.92 -2.55
N VAL A 11 19.14 43.84 -3.21
CA VAL A 11 19.69 42.64 -2.54
C VAL A 11 21.14 42.88 -2.08
N THR A 12 21.44 42.59 -0.81
CA THR A 12 22.80 42.64 -0.26
C THR A 12 23.40 41.24 -0.09
N LEU A 13 24.73 41.16 0.07
CA LEU A 13 25.44 39.88 0.26
C LEU A 13 24.98 39.11 1.51
N ASP A 14 24.49 39.82 2.53
CA ASP A 14 24.00 39.23 3.78
C ASP A 14 22.66 38.50 3.60
N MET A 15 21.95 38.78 2.50
CA MET A 15 20.66 38.14 2.16
C MET A 15 20.85 36.85 1.34
N LEU A 16 22.08 36.53 0.92
CA LEU A 16 22.37 35.35 0.12
C LEU A 16 22.57 34.11 1.00
N GLY A 17 22.00 32.98 0.57
CA GLY A 17 22.23 31.68 1.20
C GLY A 17 23.69 31.22 1.02
N LYS A 18 24.27 30.66 2.08
CA LYS A 18 25.62 30.07 2.07
C LYS A 18 25.52 28.55 2.22
N ALA A 19 26.35 27.80 1.51
CA ALA A 19 26.44 26.33 1.61
C ALA A 19 27.87 25.86 1.34
N ARG A 20 28.26 24.70 1.89
CA ARG A 20 29.61 24.14 1.68
C ARG A 20 29.84 23.71 0.25
N GLN A 21 28.86 23.04 -0.37
CA GLN A 21 28.99 22.55 -1.73
C GLN A 21 27.63 22.55 -2.44
N VAL A 22 27.61 23.01 -3.70
CA VAL A 22 26.45 22.91 -4.58
C VAL A 22 26.84 22.08 -5.80
N LYS A 23 26.09 21.01 -6.08
CA LYS A 23 26.26 20.17 -7.27
C LYS A 23 25.06 20.38 -8.20
N VAL A 24 25.33 20.82 -9.42
CA VAL A 24 24.30 21.04 -10.45
C VAL A 24 24.47 19.99 -11.54
N GLY A 25 23.44 19.15 -11.71
CA GLY A 25 23.32 18.18 -12.78
C GLY A 25 22.35 18.65 -13.86
N LYS A 26 22.13 17.82 -14.89
CA LYS A 26 21.21 18.15 -16.00
C LYS A 26 19.75 18.33 -15.53
N GLU A 27 19.34 17.56 -14.51
CA GLU A 27 17.94 17.49 -14.05
C GLU A 27 17.78 17.78 -12.55
N ASN A 28 18.86 17.87 -11.78
CA ASN A 28 18.82 18.04 -10.34
C ASN A 28 19.90 18.99 -9.82
N THR A 29 19.59 19.66 -8.71
CA THR A 29 20.52 20.49 -7.96
C THR A 29 20.56 20.02 -6.52
N THR A 30 21.75 19.71 -6.02
CA THR A 30 21.97 19.26 -4.64
C THR A 30 22.78 20.30 -3.89
N ILE A 31 22.26 20.76 -2.76
CA ILE A 31 22.94 21.68 -1.84
C ILE A 31 23.36 20.87 -0.62
N VAL A 32 24.67 20.85 -0.34
CA VAL A 32 25.28 20.07 0.74
C VAL A 32 25.81 21.01 1.82
N ASP A 33 25.46 20.73 3.07
CA ASP A 33 25.78 21.52 4.27
C ASP A 33 25.49 23.01 4.08
N GLY A 34 24.20 23.35 4.01
CA GLY A 34 23.75 24.74 4.05
C GLY A 34 24.06 25.39 5.41
N ALA A 35 24.54 26.63 5.40
CA ALA A 35 24.87 27.40 6.60
C ALA A 35 23.67 28.19 7.15
N GLY A 36 22.47 27.63 7.03
CA GLY A 36 21.26 28.21 7.64
C GLY A 36 21.27 28.03 9.16
N ASP A 37 20.59 28.91 9.89
CA ASP A 37 20.40 28.75 11.33
C ASP A 37 19.55 27.52 11.61
N SER A 38 20.04 26.62 12.46
CA SER A 38 19.30 25.42 12.90
C SER A 38 17.94 25.78 13.47
N LYS A 39 17.80 26.91 14.16
CA LYS A 39 16.52 27.37 14.73
C LYS A 39 15.49 27.70 13.65
N ASP A 40 15.92 28.31 12.56
CA ASP A 40 15.03 28.64 11.44
C ASP A 40 14.56 27.37 10.70
N ILE A 41 15.46 26.39 10.57
CA ILE A 41 15.13 25.08 10.00
C ILE A 41 14.12 24.35 10.90
N GLU A 42 14.36 24.31 12.22
CA GLU A 42 13.45 23.69 13.18
C GLU A 42 12.08 24.39 13.21
N ALA A 43 12.05 25.73 13.22
CA ALA A 43 10.82 26.51 13.15
C ALA A 43 10.04 26.22 11.87
N ARG A 44 10.73 26.09 10.73
CA ARG A 44 10.10 25.74 9.46
C ARG A 44 9.59 24.31 9.43
N VAL A 45 10.33 23.36 10.01
CA VAL A 45 9.89 21.96 10.17
C VAL A 45 8.63 21.91 11.03
N ALA A 46 8.59 22.63 12.16
CA ALA A 46 7.42 22.69 13.04
C ALA A 46 6.20 23.28 12.33
N GLN A 47 6.38 24.34 11.54
CA GLN A 47 5.32 24.93 10.74
C GLN A 47 4.75 23.94 9.71
N ILE A 48 5.60 23.20 9.01
CA ILE A 48 5.18 22.22 8.01
C ILE A 48 4.48 21.02 8.66
N ARG A 49 4.93 20.57 9.85
CA ARG A 49 4.22 19.53 10.62
C ARG A 49 2.80 19.95 10.95
N LYS A 50 2.62 21.17 11.45
CA LYS A 50 1.28 21.71 11.75
C LYS A 50 0.39 21.74 10.51
N GLN A 51 0.93 22.19 9.37
CA GLN A 51 0.20 22.21 8.09
C GLN A 51 -0.15 20.80 7.59
N TYR A 52 0.73 19.82 7.83
CA TYR A 52 0.50 18.42 7.49
C TYR A 52 -0.66 17.83 8.29
N ASP A 53 -0.71 18.10 9.59
CA ASP A 53 -1.76 17.62 10.48
C ASP A 53 -3.12 18.27 10.19
N GLU A 54 -3.12 19.56 9.82
CA GLU A 54 -4.33 20.31 9.45
C GLU A 54 -4.85 19.98 8.03
N SER A 55 -4.02 19.38 7.18
CA SER A 55 -4.41 19.07 5.79
C SER A 55 -5.36 17.86 5.72
N THR A 56 -6.36 17.95 4.86
CA THR A 56 -7.30 16.85 4.54
C THR A 56 -7.00 16.20 3.19
N SER A 57 -6.12 16.80 2.39
CA SER A 57 -5.74 16.32 1.05
C SER A 57 -4.52 15.40 1.14
N GLU A 58 -4.63 14.17 0.61
CA GLU A 58 -3.52 13.22 0.55
C GLU A 58 -2.37 13.75 -0.31
N PHE A 59 -2.67 14.44 -1.41
CA PHE A 59 -1.67 15.07 -2.27
C PHE A 59 -0.85 16.13 -1.51
N ASP A 60 -1.52 16.98 -0.72
CA ASP A 60 -0.84 18.00 0.06
C ASP A 60 -0.02 17.39 1.18
N LYS A 61 -0.53 16.33 1.84
CA LYS A 61 0.23 15.57 2.83
C LYS A 61 1.50 14.99 2.24
N GLU A 62 1.43 14.37 1.07
CA GLU A 62 2.60 13.81 0.38
C GLU A 62 3.63 14.91 0.06
N LYS A 63 3.19 16.06 -0.47
CA LYS A 63 4.10 17.18 -0.80
C LYS A 63 4.69 17.84 0.43
N LEU A 64 3.93 18.01 1.51
CA LEU A 64 4.44 18.53 2.78
C LEU A 64 5.44 17.55 3.41
N GLN A 65 5.19 16.25 3.30
CA GLN A 65 6.10 15.21 3.77
C GLN A 65 7.42 15.20 2.98
N GLU A 66 7.38 15.32 1.64
CA GLU A 66 8.58 15.46 0.81
C GLU A 66 9.44 16.66 1.25
N ARG A 67 8.79 17.80 1.53
CA ARG A 67 9.47 19.02 1.98
C ARG A 67 10.08 18.84 3.37
N LEU A 68 9.33 18.22 4.29
CA LEU A 68 9.80 17.93 5.64
C LEU A 68 11.00 16.98 5.60
N ALA A 69 10.98 15.94 4.77
CA ALA A 69 12.09 15.01 4.60
C ALA A 69 13.36 15.70 4.07
N LYS A 70 13.21 16.64 3.10
CA LYS A 70 14.32 17.45 2.58
C LYS A 70 14.94 18.35 3.64
N LEU A 71 14.13 18.95 4.52
CA LEU A 71 14.60 19.82 5.60
C LEU A 71 15.24 19.03 6.75
N ALA A 72 14.72 17.84 7.07
CA ALA A 72 15.26 16.97 8.10
C ALA A 72 16.49 16.15 7.65
N GLY A 73 16.96 16.33 6.41
CA GLY A 73 18.13 15.62 5.87
C GLY A 73 17.92 14.14 5.58
N GLY A 74 16.67 13.65 5.58
CA GLY A 74 16.32 12.24 5.53
C GLY A 74 15.65 11.82 4.23
N VAL A 75 16.33 11.99 3.08
CA VAL A 75 15.83 11.46 1.79
C VAL A 75 16.75 10.37 1.29
N ALA A 76 16.31 9.12 1.43
CA ALA A 76 16.93 7.97 0.78
C ALA A 76 16.26 7.75 -0.59
N VAL A 77 17.07 7.56 -1.64
CA VAL A 77 16.59 7.23 -3.00
C VAL A 77 17.02 5.82 -3.33
N ILE A 78 16.05 4.94 -3.57
CA ILE A 78 16.30 3.57 -4.03
C ILE A 78 16.27 3.55 -5.55
N LYS A 79 17.42 3.26 -6.18
CA LYS A 79 17.51 3.10 -7.64
C LYS A 79 17.37 1.62 -8.00
N VAL A 80 16.26 1.28 -8.64
CA VAL A 80 15.97 -0.08 -9.10
C VAL A 80 16.52 -0.27 -10.50
N GLY A 81 17.28 -1.35 -10.73
CA GLY A 81 17.80 -1.72 -12.04
C GLY A 81 17.35 -3.12 -12.43
N ALA A 82 17.15 -3.34 -13.73
CA ALA A 82 16.78 -4.63 -14.31
C ALA A 82 17.26 -4.73 -15.77
N ALA A 83 17.29 -5.96 -16.31
CA ALA A 83 17.79 -6.21 -17.66
C ALA A 83 16.74 -5.90 -18.75
N THR A 84 15.46 -5.97 -18.40
CA THR A 84 14.32 -5.67 -19.30
C THR A 84 13.35 -4.70 -18.65
N GLU A 85 12.56 -4.00 -19.46
CA GLU A 85 11.56 -3.04 -18.94
C GLU A 85 10.47 -3.73 -18.10
N THR A 86 10.05 -4.92 -18.50
CA THR A 86 9.05 -5.70 -17.75
C THR A 86 9.57 -6.09 -16.37
N GLU A 87 10.81 -6.59 -16.30
CA GLU A 87 11.46 -6.91 -15.02
C GLU A 87 11.68 -5.65 -14.18
N LEU A 88 12.02 -4.52 -14.80
CA LEU A 88 12.17 -3.24 -14.10
C LEU A 88 10.87 -2.83 -13.41
N LYS A 89 9.74 -2.93 -14.12
CA LYS A 89 8.43 -2.59 -13.58
C LYS A 89 8.04 -3.51 -12.43
N GLU A 90 8.24 -4.82 -12.58
CA GLU A 90 7.93 -5.80 -11.53
C GLU A 90 8.78 -5.58 -10.27
N LYS A 91 10.12 -5.44 -10.43
CA LYS A 91 11.02 -5.17 -9.30
C LYS A 91 10.70 -3.85 -8.61
N LYS A 92 10.35 -2.82 -9.40
CA LYS A 92 9.96 -1.52 -8.85
C LYS A 92 8.71 -1.65 -7.98
N LEU A 93 7.64 -2.28 -8.49
CA LEU A 93 6.41 -2.50 -7.75
C LEU A 93 6.66 -3.29 -6.46
N ARG A 94 7.47 -4.35 -6.54
CA ARG A 94 7.84 -5.15 -5.36
C ARG A 94 8.56 -4.35 -4.27
N ILE A 95 9.40 -3.38 -4.67
CA ILE A 95 10.09 -2.49 -3.72
C ILE A 95 9.13 -1.44 -3.14
N GLU A 96 8.19 -0.93 -3.93
CA GLU A 96 7.14 -0.03 -3.47
C GLU A 96 6.22 -0.71 -2.43
N ASP A 97 5.85 -1.96 -2.68
CA ASP A 97 5.09 -2.79 -1.73
C ASP A 97 5.88 -3.03 -0.45
N ALA A 98 7.16 -3.40 -0.55
CA ALA A 98 8.01 -3.63 0.62
C ALA A 98 8.18 -2.35 1.48
N LEU A 99 8.30 -1.18 0.84
CA LEU A 99 8.36 0.10 1.54
C LEU A 99 7.05 0.41 2.27
N SER A 100 5.91 0.16 1.62
CA SER A 100 4.59 0.36 2.18
C SER A 100 4.32 -0.57 3.36
N ALA A 101 4.68 -1.86 3.23
CA ALA A 101 4.58 -2.84 4.31
C ALA A 101 5.46 -2.45 5.51
N THR A 102 6.69 -2.00 5.27
CA THR A 102 7.60 -1.56 6.34
C THR A 102 7.06 -0.33 7.07
N ARG A 103 6.50 0.64 6.34
CA ARG A 103 5.84 1.81 6.95
C ARG A 103 4.65 1.38 7.83
N ALA A 104 3.79 0.52 7.30
CA ALA A 104 2.65 -0.02 8.03
C ALA A 104 3.06 -0.80 9.29
N ALA A 105 4.18 -1.54 9.23
CA ALA A 105 4.72 -2.28 10.35
C ALA A 105 5.28 -1.37 11.45
N VAL A 106 5.88 -0.23 11.08
CA VAL A 106 6.35 0.78 12.03
C VAL A 106 5.17 1.46 12.74
N GLU A 107 4.03 1.64 12.06
CA GLU A 107 2.86 2.32 12.62
C GLU A 107 2.07 1.48 13.62
N GLU A 108 1.72 0.24 13.28
CA GLU A 108 0.83 -0.62 14.10
C GLU A 108 1.48 -1.93 14.56
N GLY A 109 2.78 -2.11 14.31
CA GLY A 109 3.51 -3.33 14.65
C GLY A 109 3.32 -4.47 13.65
N MET A 110 3.70 -5.68 14.08
CA MET A 110 3.72 -6.89 13.26
C MET A 110 3.00 -8.03 13.97
N VAL A 111 2.43 -8.94 13.17
CA VAL A 111 1.75 -10.16 13.61
C VAL A 111 2.28 -11.40 12.87
N PRO A 112 2.04 -12.62 13.40
CA PRO A 112 2.36 -13.87 12.69
C PRO A 112 1.71 -13.90 11.29
N GLY A 113 2.54 -13.99 10.26
CA GLY A 113 2.08 -13.88 8.88
C GLY A 113 1.45 -15.16 8.32
N GLY A 114 1.28 -15.21 7.00
CA GLY A 114 0.75 -16.38 6.29
C GLY A 114 -0.69 -16.73 6.66
N GLY A 115 -1.48 -15.73 7.10
CA GLY A 115 -2.84 -15.92 7.60
C GLY A 115 -2.94 -16.48 9.03
N THR A 116 -1.82 -16.79 9.68
CA THR A 116 -1.78 -17.34 11.05
C THR A 116 -2.40 -16.38 12.07
N ALA A 117 -2.21 -15.07 11.91
CA ALA A 117 -2.88 -14.06 12.73
C ALA A 117 -4.42 -14.19 12.71
N PHE A 118 -5.02 -14.52 11.57
CA PHE A 118 -6.47 -14.72 11.46
C PHE A 118 -6.93 -15.99 12.19
N MET A 119 -6.16 -17.07 12.12
CA MET A 119 -6.44 -18.29 12.87
C MET A 119 -6.40 -18.06 14.38
N ASN A 120 -5.40 -17.30 14.85
CA ASN A 120 -5.22 -17.02 16.27
C ASN A 120 -6.37 -16.21 16.91
N VAL A 121 -7.17 -15.48 16.11
CA VAL A 121 -8.31 -14.69 16.61
C VAL A 121 -9.64 -15.45 16.59
N ILE A 122 -9.73 -16.60 15.92
CA ILE A 122 -10.96 -17.42 15.86
C ILE A 122 -11.53 -17.72 17.25
N PRO A 123 -10.74 -18.12 18.28
CA PRO A 123 -11.28 -18.38 19.61
C PRO A 123 -11.93 -17.15 20.26
N ALA A 124 -11.46 -15.95 19.95
CA ALA A 124 -12.07 -14.71 20.45
C ALA A 124 -13.41 -14.42 19.77
N VAL A 125 -13.54 -14.76 18.48
CA VAL A 125 -14.80 -14.68 17.73
C VAL A 125 -15.79 -15.73 18.22
N GLU A 126 -15.32 -16.94 18.55
CA GLU A 126 -16.15 -18.02 19.10
C GLU A 126 -16.72 -17.73 20.49
N ALA A 127 -16.04 -16.88 21.28
CA ALA A 127 -16.51 -16.47 22.59
C ALA A 127 -17.68 -15.46 22.54
N LEU A 128 -17.98 -14.89 21.37
CA LEU A 128 -19.10 -13.97 21.19
C LEU A 128 -20.43 -14.74 21.28
N GLN A 129 -21.35 -14.24 22.10
CA GLN A 129 -22.69 -14.81 22.26
C GLN A 129 -23.69 -13.98 21.45
N ALA A 130 -24.41 -14.64 20.54
CA ALA A 130 -25.51 -14.06 19.79
C ALA A 130 -26.57 -15.13 19.51
N GLU A 131 -27.76 -14.71 19.08
CA GLU A 131 -28.87 -15.61 18.74
C GLU A 131 -29.38 -15.34 17.32
N GLY A 132 -30.06 -16.31 16.73
CA GLY A 132 -30.67 -16.17 15.40
C GLY A 132 -29.67 -15.82 14.29
N ASP A 133 -29.99 -14.81 13.49
CA ASP A 133 -29.21 -14.42 12.31
C ASP A 133 -27.84 -13.82 12.67
N GLU A 134 -27.71 -13.18 13.83
CA GLU A 134 -26.43 -12.66 14.32
C GLU A 134 -25.43 -13.80 14.57
N GLN A 135 -25.89 -14.92 15.12
CA GLN A 135 -25.07 -16.12 15.29
C GLN A 135 -24.61 -16.71 13.96
N THR A 136 -25.46 -16.62 12.92
CA THR A 136 -25.07 -16.99 11.55
C THR A 136 -23.98 -16.07 11.02
N GLY A 137 -24.08 -14.75 11.27
CA GLY A 137 -23.02 -13.78 10.95
C GLY A 137 -21.68 -14.11 11.58
N ILE A 138 -21.66 -14.46 12.88
CA ILE A 138 -20.45 -14.91 13.58
C ILE A 138 -19.84 -16.14 12.88
N ASN A 139 -20.66 -17.13 12.52
CA ASN A 139 -20.20 -18.33 11.83
C ASN A 139 -19.62 -18.05 10.44
N ILE A 140 -20.16 -17.06 9.71
CA ILE A 140 -19.61 -16.61 8.43
C ILE A 140 -18.20 -16.03 8.63
N ILE A 141 -18.02 -15.15 9.62
CA ILE A 141 -16.70 -14.55 9.90
C ILE A 141 -15.68 -15.62 10.32
N LYS A 142 -16.06 -16.56 11.20
CA LYS A 142 -15.18 -17.67 11.59
C LYS A 142 -14.64 -18.41 10.37
N LYS A 143 -15.53 -18.81 9.46
CA LYS A 143 -15.15 -19.53 8.24
C LYS A 143 -14.29 -18.66 7.31
N ALA A 144 -14.61 -17.37 7.17
CA ALA A 144 -13.85 -16.46 6.32
C ALA A 144 -12.42 -16.22 6.81
N LEU A 145 -12.17 -16.26 8.13
CA LEU A 145 -10.84 -16.10 8.71
C LEU A 145 -9.87 -17.25 8.36
N GLU A 146 -10.40 -18.43 8.01
CA GLU A 146 -9.61 -19.60 7.61
C GLU A 146 -9.17 -19.55 6.13
N GLU A 147 -9.91 -18.82 5.29
CA GLU A 147 -9.70 -18.81 3.84
C GLU A 147 -8.32 -18.28 3.42
N PRO A 148 -7.71 -17.25 4.04
CA PRO A 148 -6.36 -16.82 3.69
C PRO A 148 -5.31 -17.93 3.82
N VAL A 149 -5.33 -18.67 4.95
CA VAL A 149 -4.41 -19.80 5.17
C VAL A 149 -4.67 -20.90 4.14
N LYS A 150 -5.94 -21.24 3.94
CA LYS A 150 -6.35 -22.29 3.01
C LYS A 150 -5.93 -21.98 1.58
N GLN A 151 -6.10 -20.73 1.13
CA GLN A 151 -5.69 -20.29 -0.21
C GLN A 151 -4.17 -20.35 -0.37
N ILE A 152 -3.40 -19.90 0.63
CA ILE A 152 -1.95 -19.97 0.61
C ILE A 152 -1.47 -21.42 0.53
N ALA A 153 -2.04 -22.31 1.35
CA ALA A 153 -1.71 -23.74 1.35
C ALA A 153 -2.04 -24.41 0.00
N ASN A 154 -3.22 -24.16 -0.55
CA ASN A 154 -3.64 -24.70 -1.84
C ASN A 154 -2.73 -24.23 -2.99
N ASN A 155 -2.34 -22.94 -2.98
CA ASN A 155 -1.40 -22.39 -3.96
C ASN A 155 0.00 -23.01 -3.84
N ALA A 156 0.38 -23.46 -2.65
CA ALA A 156 1.61 -24.20 -2.39
C ALA A 156 1.50 -25.71 -2.67
N GLY A 157 0.35 -26.21 -3.14
CA GLY A 157 0.13 -27.61 -3.45
C GLY A 157 -0.19 -28.51 -2.24
N ALA A 158 -0.46 -27.92 -1.07
CA ALA A 158 -0.91 -28.63 0.11
C ALA A 158 -2.44 -28.57 0.25
N GLU A 159 -3.03 -29.50 1.01
CA GLU A 159 -4.47 -29.51 1.26
C GLU A 159 -4.83 -28.50 2.36
N GLY A 160 -5.38 -27.35 1.96
CA GLY A 160 -5.63 -26.24 2.86
C GLY A 160 -6.54 -26.56 4.06
N ALA A 161 -7.51 -27.48 3.90
CA ALA A 161 -8.36 -27.92 5.01
C ALA A 161 -7.54 -28.64 6.10
N VAL A 162 -6.61 -29.51 5.70
CA VAL A 162 -5.71 -30.21 6.64
C VAL A 162 -4.75 -29.22 7.31
N VAL A 163 -4.29 -28.21 6.57
CA VAL A 163 -3.41 -27.18 7.11
C VAL A 163 -4.11 -26.33 8.16
N VAL A 164 -5.32 -25.87 7.88
CA VAL A 164 -6.14 -25.07 8.79
C VAL A 164 -6.38 -25.82 10.11
N GLU A 165 -6.77 -27.10 10.04
CA GLU A 165 -7.03 -27.90 11.25
C GLU A 165 -5.76 -28.11 12.09
N LYS A 166 -4.61 -28.36 11.45
CA LYS A 166 -3.33 -28.46 12.16
C LYS A 166 -2.92 -27.15 12.84
N ILE A 167 -3.19 -25.99 12.23
CA ILE A 167 -2.92 -24.69 12.85
C ILE A 167 -3.89 -24.44 14.02
N ARG A 168 -5.16 -24.87 13.90
CA ARG A 168 -6.17 -24.74 14.97
C ARG A 168 -5.74 -25.46 16.25
N GLU A 169 -5.12 -26.63 16.13
CA GLU A 169 -4.60 -27.41 17.25
C GLU A 169 -3.25 -26.91 17.79
N ALA A 170 -2.56 -26.04 17.03
CA ALA A 170 -1.24 -25.55 17.38
C ALA A 170 -1.29 -24.39 18.39
N ALA A 171 -0.14 -24.13 19.02
CA ALA A 171 0.01 -22.97 19.90
C ALA A 171 -0.05 -21.65 19.11
N LYS A 172 -0.48 -20.58 19.76
CA LYS A 172 -0.53 -19.24 19.16
C LYS A 172 0.83 -18.85 18.57
N GLY A 173 0.82 -18.44 17.31
CA GLY A 173 2.03 -18.02 16.58
C GLY A 173 2.70 -19.13 15.78
N ILE A 174 2.34 -20.39 16.02
CA ILE A 174 2.72 -21.50 15.13
C ILE A 174 1.81 -21.48 13.91
N GLY A 175 2.40 -21.44 12.73
CA GLY A 175 1.69 -21.40 11.45
C GLY A 175 2.35 -22.31 10.42
N TYR A 176 1.78 -22.31 9.21
CA TYR A 176 2.29 -23.11 8.10
C TYR A 176 3.17 -22.25 7.19
N ASN A 177 4.46 -22.60 7.11
CA ASN A 177 5.37 -22.02 6.15
C ASN A 177 5.16 -22.68 4.77
N ALA A 178 4.45 -21.99 3.88
CA ALA A 178 4.14 -22.51 2.55
C ALA A 178 5.36 -22.68 1.63
N ALA A 179 6.49 -22.03 1.94
CA ALA A 179 7.72 -22.16 1.17
C ALA A 179 8.50 -23.44 1.52
N THR A 180 8.39 -23.93 2.77
CA THR A 180 9.11 -25.13 3.25
C THR A 180 8.20 -26.33 3.49
N GLY A 181 6.89 -26.10 3.65
CA GLY A 181 5.90 -27.12 4.00
C GLY A 181 5.85 -27.49 5.49
N ASN A 182 6.54 -26.74 6.36
CA ASN A 182 6.65 -27.05 7.78
C ASN A 182 5.75 -26.17 8.66
N TYR A 183 5.46 -26.66 9.86
CA TYR A 183 4.79 -25.90 10.90
C TYR A 183 5.83 -25.33 11.87
N GLU A 184 5.88 -24.02 11.99
CA GLU A 184 6.92 -23.33 12.76
C GLU A 184 6.42 -22.03 13.36
N ASP A 185 7.20 -21.46 14.28
CA ASP A 185 6.95 -20.10 14.76
C ASP A 185 7.11 -19.12 13.59
N MET A 186 6.01 -18.49 13.20
CA MET A 186 5.98 -17.60 12.04
C MET A 186 6.84 -16.35 12.27
N ILE A 187 6.87 -15.82 13.50
CA ILE A 187 7.72 -14.67 13.82
C ILE A 187 9.18 -15.13 13.86
N GLY A 188 9.45 -16.26 14.51
CA GLY A 188 10.80 -16.85 14.59
C GLY A 188 11.41 -17.19 13.22
N SER A 189 10.58 -17.57 12.25
CA SER A 189 10.97 -17.86 10.86
C SER A 189 11.01 -16.62 9.96
N GLY A 190 10.62 -15.44 10.47
CA GLY A 190 10.60 -14.18 9.73
C GLY A 190 9.39 -13.99 8.81
N ILE A 191 8.37 -14.85 8.91
CA ILE A 191 7.10 -14.72 8.19
C ILE A 191 6.16 -13.85 9.02
N VAL A 192 6.28 -12.55 8.80
CA VAL A 192 5.53 -11.52 9.53
C VAL A 192 4.72 -10.65 8.59
N ASP A 193 3.51 -10.29 9.03
CA ASP A 193 2.64 -9.35 8.32
C ASP A 193 2.46 -8.08 9.17
N PRO A 194 2.38 -6.88 8.56
CA PRO A 194 2.05 -5.67 9.30
C PRO A 194 0.64 -5.73 9.89
N THR A 195 0.47 -5.44 11.19
CA THR A 195 -0.83 -5.47 11.89
C THR A 195 -1.88 -4.64 11.15
N LYS A 196 -1.48 -3.44 10.68
CA LYS A 196 -2.34 -2.52 9.94
C LYS A 196 -2.94 -3.16 8.71
N VAL A 197 -2.15 -3.91 7.95
CA VAL A 197 -2.60 -4.56 6.71
C VAL A 197 -3.61 -5.66 7.02
N THR A 198 -3.28 -6.55 7.97
CA THR A 198 -4.16 -7.65 8.40
C THR A 198 -5.52 -7.13 8.89
N ARG A 199 -5.52 -6.10 9.75
CA ARG A 199 -6.74 -5.45 10.26
C ARG A 199 -7.54 -4.78 9.15
N SER A 200 -6.88 -3.99 8.30
CA SER A 200 -7.56 -3.20 7.27
C SER A 200 -8.17 -4.08 6.19
N ALA A 201 -7.46 -5.15 5.79
CA ALA A 201 -7.97 -6.14 4.84
C ALA A 201 -9.28 -6.78 5.34
N LEU A 202 -9.31 -7.23 6.60
CA LEU A 202 -10.52 -7.82 7.19
C LEU A 202 -11.68 -6.81 7.27
N GLN A 203 -11.41 -5.59 7.72
CA GLN A 203 -12.42 -4.55 7.84
C GLN A 203 -13.02 -4.14 6.48
N HIS A 204 -12.20 -3.97 5.46
CA HIS A 204 -12.67 -3.65 4.12
C HIS A 204 -13.46 -4.81 3.51
N ALA A 205 -12.96 -6.05 3.65
CA ALA A 205 -13.68 -7.23 3.17
C ALA A 205 -15.07 -7.37 3.83
N ALA A 206 -15.13 -7.24 5.17
CA ALA A 206 -16.38 -7.29 5.91
C ALA A 206 -17.34 -6.15 5.52
N SER A 207 -16.82 -4.94 5.30
CA SER A 207 -17.63 -3.78 4.89
C SER A 207 -18.28 -3.98 3.53
N ILE A 208 -17.53 -4.45 2.52
CA ILE A 208 -18.09 -4.71 1.19
C ILE A 208 -19.05 -5.91 1.22
N ALA A 209 -18.68 -6.98 1.92
CA ALA A 209 -19.52 -8.18 2.02
C ALA A 209 -20.88 -7.87 2.68
N ALA A 210 -20.89 -7.10 3.78
CA ALA A 210 -22.12 -6.68 4.43
C ALA A 210 -23.04 -5.87 3.50
N MET A 211 -22.48 -4.91 2.74
CA MET A 211 -23.27 -4.15 1.77
C MET A 211 -23.87 -5.06 0.69
N LEU A 212 -23.07 -5.98 0.13
CA LEU A 212 -23.54 -6.93 -0.87
C LEU A 212 -24.63 -7.86 -0.35
N LEU A 213 -24.50 -8.38 0.87
CA LEU A 213 -25.50 -9.26 1.50
C LEU A 213 -26.84 -8.55 1.71
N THR A 214 -26.84 -7.24 1.90
CA THR A 214 -28.05 -6.41 2.05
C THR A 214 -28.59 -5.88 0.73
N THR A 215 -27.97 -6.21 -0.40
CA THR A 215 -28.37 -5.69 -1.71
C THR A 215 -29.50 -6.54 -2.30
N GLU A 216 -30.73 -6.02 -2.23
CA GLU A 216 -31.92 -6.69 -2.78
C GLU A 216 -32.13 -6.43 -4.29
N THR A 217 -31.61 -5.31 -4.82
CA THR A 217 -31.83 -4.91 -6.22
C THR A 217 -30.63 -4.17 -6.76
N VAL A 218 -30.29 -4.45 -8.03
CA VAL A 218 -29.24 -3.75 -8.78
C VAL A 218 -29.86 -3.15 -10.04
N VAL A 219 -29.62 -1.85 -10.26
CA VAL A 219 -29.95 -1.16 -11.50
C VAL A 219 -28.66 -1.01 -12.30
N ALA A 220 -28.62 -1.63 -13.48
CA ALA A 220 -27.47 -1.63 -14.37
C ALA A 220 -27.86 -1.15 -15.77
N ASP A 221 -26.88 -0.64 -16.51
CA ASP A 221 -27.05 -0.32 -17.92
C ASP A 221 -27.36 -1.58 -18.73
N ILE A 222 -28.25 -1.45 -19.72
CA ILE A 222 -28.51 -2.53 -20.68
C ILE A 222 -27.21 -2.83 -21.43
N PRO A 223 -26.74 -4.09 -21.48
CA PRO A 223 -25.56 -4.44 -22.25
C PRO A 223 -25.67 -3.92 -23.69
N LYS A 224 -24.68 -3.14 -24.11
CA LYS A 224 -24.61 -2.72 -25.52
C LYS A 224 -24.48 -3.98 -26.38
N LYS A 225 -25.28 -4.08 -27.42
CA LYS A 225 -25.04 -5.09 -28.45
C LYS A 225 -23.73 -4.72 -29.13
N ASP A 226 -22.77 -5.64 -29.13
CA ASP A 226 -21.64 -5.57 -30.04
C ASP A 226 -22.20 -5.76 -31.44
N ASP A 227 -22.50 -4.64 -32.10
CA ASP A 227 -22.62 -4.62 -33.55
C ASP A 227 -21.20 -4.87 -34.06
N GLY A 228 -20.86 -6.16 -34.24
CA GLY A 228 -19.59 -6.61 -34.79
C GLY A 228 -19.23 -5.79 -36.04
N PRO A 229 -17.92 -5.64 -36.37
CA PRO A 229 -17.46 -4.68 -37.35
C PRO A 229 -18.32 -4.75 -38.60
N ALA A 230 -19.08 -3.68 -38.83
CA ALA A 230 -19.97 -3.53 -39.97
C ALA A 230 -19.20 -3.97 -41.20
N GLY A 231 -19.64 -5.07 -41.83
CA GLY A 231 -19.02 -5.58 -43.03
C GLY A 231 -18.88 -4.43 -44.02
N MET A 232 -17.63 -4.04 -44.29
CA MET A 232 -17.29 -3.06 -45.33
C MET A 232 -18.06 -3.45 -46.59
N PRO A 233 -18.95 -2.58 -47.11
CA PRO A 233 -19.66 -2.87 -48.35
C PRO A 233 -18.64 -3.17 -49.45
N GLY A 234 -18.88 -4.30 -50.13
CA GLY A 234 -17.98 -4.93 -51.08
C GLY A 234 -17.31 -3.98 -52.07
N GLY A 235 -16.06 -4.31 -52.35
CA GLY A 235 -15.28 -3.69 -53.41
C GLY A 235 -16.05 -3.69 -54.73
N GLY A 236 -16.15 -2.51 -55.31
CA GLY A 236 -16.68 -2.26 -56.64
C GLY A 236 -16.01 -1.03 -57.22
N MET A 237 -14.69 -1.09 -57.44
CA MET A 237 -14.00 -0.11 -58.29
C MET A 237 -14.13 -0.62 -59.74
N PRO A 238 -14.84 0.10 -60.64
CA PRO A 238 -14.93 -0.28 -62.04
C PRO A 238 -13.56 -0.16 -62.74
N PRO A 239 -13.22 -1.04 -63.69
CA PRO A 239 -11.98 -0.94 -64.44
C PRO A 239 -12.08 0.11 -65.55
N GLY A 240 -11.13 1.05 -65.57
CA GLY A 240 -10.79 1.83 -66.76
C GLY A 240 -10.78 3.35 -66.56
N MET A 241 -9.64 4.00 -66.75
CA MET A 241 -9.14 4.51 -68.03
C MET A 241 -8.00 5.51 -67.80
N MET A 242 -6.92 5.30 -68.56
CA MET A 242 -5.80 6.21 -68.88
C MET A 242 -4.87 6.65 -67.74
#